data_AF-A0A084R1L7-F1
#
_entry.id   AF-A0A084R1L7-F1
#
_cell.length_a   1.000
_cell.length_b   1.000
_cell.length_c   1.000
_cell.angle_alpha   90.00
_cell.angle_beta   90.00
_cell.angle_gamma   90.00
#
_symmetry.space_group_name_H-M   'P 1'
#
loop_
_entity.id
_entity.type
_entity.pdbx_description
1 polymer ?
#
loop_
_entity_poly.entity_id
_entity_poly.type
_entity_poly.pdbx_seq_one_letter_code
_entity_poly.pdbx_strand_id
1 'polypeptide(L)'
;MACDACRKSKLRCSGGKRCRNCAKRNAVCKYSRNVIAKEILGSNVDKVDDSLKTSRDAAALETHAEKTTPNSDAEPTTSKAEQDISNLAGLRITRDYLNAAQPDSILRQESWLPDTFRPWLSTCLKRYFGRFHERWPVIHAPIFNENAETALIVGTLAIIGSWQDSTSESKKLALEIHKLILQKVMEDMEPYLHPDNQMDWPYKLYQVSILNIIFAVETSFSSPLPDARRLLDRVVASFRMKEIMTYCAVERHQQIKFPNTDLPWLRIGQERWKRLVDSLFKVDAYMSFVTRQDAFLNIEEIDIGIPSTFAIWNAHVYMAFYERLETEPRDRQERTLRDVASNPPIVAPSGVLLEDMQLGLFALAGKIKYAQQSDDVEGDSSFRRQLPSLFNQLKYWKSHIDLVGDILAQASFDRASAGFLVRAYAGREVSPDDSESIIMGRIRSLRYRTVMLYHLLSIQLHFKIGIYSLDWPALVQLASVGGTVPDSKTWLASNHTQAALRHSLAVLYEHVTMLEPLSLQADSLDPLACLALSIARNMIKSWFACSGSLHTAHHLEV
;
A
#
# COMPACT_ATOMS: atom_id res chain seq x y z
N MET A 1 -27.45 -21.56 -5.54
CA MET A 1 -28.67 -21.20 -6.32
C MET A 1 -29.40 -22.48 -6.72
N ALA A 2 -30.71 -22.61 -6.47
CA ALA A 2 -31.49 -23.79 -6.88
C ALA A 2 -32.01 -23.63 -8.33
N CYS A 3 -32.08 -24.73 -9.09
CA CYS A 3 -32.65 -24.68 -10.44
C CYS A 3 -34.16 -24.48 -10.40
N ASP A 4 -34.74 -24.01 -11.51
CA ASP A 4 -36.15 -23.64 -11.62
C ASP A 4 -37.08 -24.82 -11.29
N ALA A 5 -36.70 -26.03 -11.71
CA ALA A 5 -37.45 -27.26 -11.43
C ALA A 5 -37.44 -27.64 -9.94
N CYS A 6 -36.27 -27.61 -9.28
CA CYS A 6 -36.18 -27.89 -7.84
C CYS A 6 -36.87 -26.80 -7.01
N ARG A 7 -36.80 -25.54 -7.45
CA ARG A 7 -37.51 -24.42 -6.80
C ARG A 7 -39.02 -24.59 -6.91
N LYS A 8 -39.55 -24.91 -8.10
CA LYS A 8 -40.98 -25.17 -8.31
C LYS A 8 -41.49 -26.37 -7.51
N SER A 9 -40.66 -27.40 -7.33
CA SER A 9 -40.97 -28.57 -6.51
C SER A 9 -40.66 -28.42 -5.02
N LYS A 10 -40.15 -27.25 -4.55
CA LYS A 10 -39.71 -27.01 -3.16
C LYS A 10 -38.73 -28.07 -2.61
N LEU A 11 -37.80 -28.55 -3.45
CA LEU A 11 -36.79 -29.54 -3.08
C LEU A 11 -35.39 -28.94 -3.06
N ARG A 12 -34.51 -29.46 -2.19
CA ARG A 12 -33.10 -29.07 -2.17
C ARG A 12 -32.44 -29.42 -3.52
N CYS A 13 -31.77 -28.44 -4.12
CA CYS A 13 -31.06 -28.59 -5.38
C CYS A 13 -29.58 -28.86 -5.13
N SER A 14 -29.04 -29.94 -5.71
CA SER A 14 -27.62 -30.30 -5.54
C SER A 14 -26.64 -29.46 -6.36
N GLY A 15 -27.11 -28.46 -7.11
CA GLY A 15 -26.28 -27.63 -7.98
C GLY A 15 -25.69 -28.37 -9.20
N GLY A 16 -24.85 -27.68 -9.97
CA GLY A 16 -24.17 -28.20 -11.18
C GLY A 16 -24.96 -28.06 -12.49
N LYS A 17 -24.32 -28.38 -13.64
CA LYS A 17 -24.92 -28.30 -14.99
C LYS A 17 -26.26 -29.04 -15.09
N ARG A 18 -26.44 -30.14 -14.35
CA ARG A 18 -27.71 -30.85 -14.16
C ARG A 18 -27.75 -31.40 -12.74
N CYS A 19 -28.69 -30.97 -11.91
CA CYS A 19 -28.75 -31.41 -10.51
C CYS A 19 -29.26 -32.87 -10.39
N ARG A 20 -28.91 -33.57 -9.29
CA ARG A 20 -29.27 -34.99 -9.07
C ARG A 20 -30.77 -35.24 -9.09
N ASN A 21 -31.58 -34.30 -8.59
CA ASN A 21 -33.04 -34.43 -8.58
C ASN A 21 -33.64 -34.28 -9.98
N CYS A 22 -33.12 -33.36 -10.80
CA CYS A 22 -33.54 -33.22 -12.21
C CYS A 22 -33.03 -34.39 -13.07
N ALA A 23 -31.87 -34.96 -12.77
CA ALA A 23 -31.37 -36.15 -13.44
C ALA A 23 -32.27 -37.37 -13.16
N LYS A 24 -32.63 -37.61 -11.88
CA LYS A 24 -33.51 -38.72 -11.48
C LYS A 24 -34.92 -38.62 -12.06
N ARG A 25 -35.47 -37.42 -12.18
CA ARG A 25 -36.83 -37.18 -12.71
C ARG A 25 -36.88 -36.95 -14.22
N ASN A 26 -35.74 -37.09 -14.90
CA ASN A 26 -35.54 -36.70 -16.28
C ASN A 26 -36.12 -35.32 -16.64
N ALA A 27 -36.06 -34.38 -15.70
CA ALA A 27 -36.59 -33.03 -15.84
C ALA A 27 -35.52 -32.06 -16.36
N VAL A 28 -35.95 -31.04 -17.11
CA VAL A 28 -35.05 -30.00 -17.64
C VAL A 28 -34.53 -29.13 -16.48
N CYS A 29 -33.21 -29.10 -16.32
CA CYS A 29 -32.53 -28.37 -15.25
C CYS A 29 -32.03 -27.02 -15.77
N LYS A 30 -32.79 -25.94 -15.55
CA LYS A 30 -32.40 -24.57 -15.91
C LYS A 30 -32.23 -23.71 -14.66
N TYR A 31 -31.27 -22.81 -14.70
CA TYR A 31 -31.07 -21.78 -13.68
C TYR A 31 -31.33 -20.44 -14.36
N SER A 32 -32.48 -19.83 -14.11
CA SER A 32 -32.79 -18.53 -14.67
C SER A 32 -31.85 -17.48 -14.06
N ARG A 33 -30.89 -16.98 -14.84
CA ARG A 33 -30.20 -15.70 -14.60
C ARG A 33 -31.17 -14.59 -15.02
N ASN A 34 -31.41 -13.61 -14.14
CA ASN A 34 -32.22 -12.39 -14.32
C ASN A 34 -33.71 -12.47 -13.94
N VAL A 35 -34.03 -12.15 -12.68
CA VAL A 35 -35.27 -11.45 -12.28
C VAL A 35 -34.96 -10.58 -11.05
N ILE A 36 -34.42 -9.38 -11.23
CA ILE A 36 -34.48 -8.28 -10.23
C ILE A 36 -35.14 -7.02 -10.86
N ALA A 37 -35.43 -7.00 -12.16
CA ALA A 37 -35.90 -5.79 -12.84
C ALA A 37 -37.44 -5.63 -12.90
N LYS A 38 -38.26 -6.32 -12.08
CA LYS A 38 -39.73 -6.24 -12.27
C LYS A 38 -40.64 -6.27 -11.02
N GLU A 39 -40.13 -6.11 -9.81
CA GLU A 39 -40.97 -6.03 -8.58
C GLU A 39 -40.77 -4.71 -7.81
N ILE A 40 -40.71 -3.56 -8.50
CA ILE A 40 -40.79 -2.22 -7.86
C ILE A 40 -42.08 -1.46 -8.25
N LEU A 41 -43.00 -2.05 -9.02
CA LEU A 41 -44.26 -1.38 -9.37
C LEU A 41 -45.47 -2.29 -9.13
N GLY A 42 -46.22 -2.03 -8.06
CA GLY A 42 -47.63 -2.45 -7.96
C GLY A 42 -48.11 -3.03 -6.62
N SER A 43 -48.28 -2.15 -5.63
CA SER A 43 -49.46 -2.04 -4.73
C SER A 43 -50.26 -3.28 -4.28
N ASN A 44 -50.34 -3.40 -2.93
CA ASN A 44 -51.53 -3.28 -2.07
C ASN A 44 -51.88 -4.47 -1.14
N VAL A 45 -51.85 -4.13 0.17
CA VAL A 45 -52.85 -4.35 1.22
C VAL A 45 -53.59 -5.70 1.23
N ASP A 46 -53.28 -6.55 2.21
CA ASP A 46 -54.23 -6.85 3.31
C ASP A 46 -53.64 -7.72 4.43
N LYS A 47 -54.25 -7.55 5.61
CA LYS A 47 -53.96 -8.14 6.92
C LYS A 47 -54.02 -9.68 6.94
N VAL A 48 -53.30 -10.33 7.85
CA VAL A 48 -53.82 -11.27 8.88
C VAL A 48 -52.68 -11.69 9.83
N ASP A 49 -53.14 -11.95 11.05
CA ASP A 49 -52.51 -12.10 12.35
C ASP A 49 -51.82 -13.46 12.63
N ASP A 50 -51.02 -13.41 13.70
CA ASP A 50 -50.77 -14.41 14.75
C ASP A 50 -49.90 -15.69 14.54
N SER A 51 -48.91 -15.76 15.44
CA SER A 51 -48.55 -16.90 16.30
C SER A 51 -47.30 -17.80 16.06
N LEU A 52 -46.56 -17.91 17.18
CA LEU A 52 -45.61 -18.95 17.66
C LEU A 52 -44.13 -18.81 17.22
N LYS A 53 -43.24 -18.24 18.06
CA LYS A 53 -42.57 -18.74 19.30
C LYS A 53 -41.56 -19.89 19.10
N THR A 54 -40.38 -19.68 19.73
CA THR A 54 -39.25 -20.59 20.04
C THR A 54 -38.37 -21.02 18.86
N SER A 55 -37.07 -20.79 18.83
CA SER A 55 -36.05 -21.10 19.85
C SER A 55 -34.93 -20.04 19.86
N ARG A 56 -34.57 -19.59 21.07
CA ARG A 56 -33.39 -18.76 21.37
C ARG A 56 -32.27 -19.70 21.76
N ASP A 57 -31.11 -19.52 21.13
CA ASP A 57 -29.78 -19.70 21.73
C ASP A 57 -28.75 -19.10 20.77
N ALA A 58 -28.23 -17.91 21.11
CA ALA A 58 -26.84 -17.50 20.89
C ALA A 58 -26.66 -15.98 21.08
N ALA A 59 -25.64 -15.65 21.89
CA ALA A 59 -24.83 -14.44 21.90
C ALA A 59 -25.51 -13.12 22.34
N ALA A 60 -25.18 -12.74 23.58
CA ALA A 60 -25.39 -11.44 24.16
C ALA A 60 -24.64 -10.34 23.36
N LEU A 61 -25.41 -9.38 22.87
CA LEU A 61 -24.97 -8.01 22.61
C LEU A 61 -25.34 -7.18 23.84
N GLU A 62 -24.40 -6.42 24.39
CA GLU A 62 -24.73 -5.25 25.20
C GLU A 62 -24.47 -3.99 24.38
N THR A 63 -25.56 -3.52 23.78
CA THR A 63 -25.75 -2.15 23.32
C THR A 63 -26.18 -1.28 24.50
N HIS A 64 -25.40 -0.26 24.84
CA HIS A 64 -25.92 0.89 25.58
C HIS A 64 -25.72 2.15 24.75
N ALA A 65 -26.79 2.50 24.04
CA ALA A 65 -27.07 3.86 23.61
C ALA A 65 -27.79 4.55 24.77
N GLU A 66 -27.20 5.60 25.34
CA GLU A 66 -27.82 6.37 26.41
C GLU A 66 -28.29 7.74 25.89
N LYS A 67 -29.57 8.01 26.13
CA LYS A 67 -30.27 9.25 25.81
C LYS A 67 -29.82 10.37 26.75
N THR A 68 -29.59 11.53 26.15
CA THR A 68 -29.42 12.83 26.82
C THR A 68 -30.71 13.33 27.46
N THR A 69 -30.61 13.89 28.68
CA THR A 69 -31.21 15.17 29.10
C THR A 69 -30.64 15.60 30.48
N PRO A 70 -30.67 16.90 30.82
CA PRO A 70 -29.57 17.58 31.49
C PRO A 70 -29.73 17.66 33.00
N ASN A 71 -28.62 17.67 33.73
CA ASN A 71 -28.55 18.39 35.00
C ASN A 71 -27.14 18.88 35.30
N SER A 72 -27.11 20.14 35.71
CA SER A 72 -26.00 20.88 36.27
C SER A 72 -25.51 20.25 37.57
N ASP A 73 -24.20 20.21 37.77
CA ASP A 73 -23.53 20.89 38.89
C ASP A 73 -22.07 20.41 39.06
N ALA A 74 -21.16 21.40 39.10
CA ALA A 74 -19.86 21.43 39.76
C ALA A 74 -18.77 20.38 39.40
N GLU A 75 -17.80 20.83 38.61
CA GLU A 75 -16.46 20.25 38.50
C GLU A 75 -15.70 20.28 39.84
N PRO A 76 -14.87 19.25 40.11
CA PRO A 76 -13.60 19.44 40.78
C PRO A 76 -12.47 19.21 39.76
N THR A 77 -11.84 20.31 39.37
CA THR A 77 -10.55 20.38 38.69
C THR A 77 -9.50 19.50 39.37
N THR A 78 -9.07 18.43 38.70
CA THR A 78 -7.78 17.79 38.94
C THR A 78 -7.01 17.66 37.63
N SER A 79 -6.11 18.61 37.40
CA SER A 79 -5.12 18.60 36.34
C SER A 79 -4.15 17.42 36.54
N LYS A 80 -4.39 16.29 35.87
CA LYS A 80 -3.32 15.34 35.58
C LYS A 80 -2.60 15.85 34.34
N ALA A 81 -1.45 16.50 34.55
CA ALA A 81 -0.50 16.74 33.47
C ALA A 81 -0.13 15.38 32.86
N GLU A 82 -0.49 15.16 31.60
CA GLU A 82 0.00 14.03 30.81
C GLU A 82 1.54 14.11 30.80
N GLN A 83 2.19 13.18 31.50
CA GLN A 83 3.65 13.04 31.43
C GLN A 83 3.99 12.49 30.04
N ASP A 84 4.38 13.38 29.13
CA ASP A 84 4.88 13.00 27.81
C ASP A 84 6.13 12.13 27.97
N ILE A 85 5.98 10.83 27.71
CA ILE A 85 7.09 9.89 27.65
C ILE A 85 7.94 10.23 26.42
N SER A 86 9.24 10.44 26.64
CA SER A 86 10.21 10.62 25.54
C SER A 86 10.23 9.42 24.60
N ASN A 87 10.46 9.65 23.30
CA ASN A 87 10.59 8.60 22.28
C ASN A 87 11.56 7.48 22.69
N LEU A 88 12.68 7.82 23.30
CA LEU A 88 13.67 6.86 23.75
C LEU A 88 13.12 5.93 24.85
N ALA A 89 12.34 6.47 25.79
CA ALA A 89 11.73 5.69 26.86
C ALA A 89 10.61 4.78 26.34
N GLY A 90 9.76 5.27 25.43
CA GLY A 90 8.74 4.46 24.77
C GLY A 90 9.33 3.29 23.97
N LEU A 91 10.42 3.53 23.23
CA LEU A 91 11.13 2.48 22.52
C LEU A 91 11.77 1.45 23.46
N ARG A 92 12.32 1.86 24.61
CA ARG A 92 12.85 0.91 25.61
C ARG A 92 11.75 -0.01 26.14
N ILE A 93 10.59 0.55 26.49
CA ILE A 93 9.42 -0.24 26.92
C ILE A 93 9.01 -1.23 25.81
N THR A 94 8.98 -0.78 24.56
CA THR A 94 8.65 -1.63 23.41
C THR A 94 9.62 -2.81 23.26
N ARG A 95 10.93 -2.55 23.37
CA ARG A 95 11.96 -3.59 23.31
C ARG A 95 11.82 -4.60 24.44
N ASP A 96 11.67 -4.10 25.67
CA ASP A 96 11.60 -4.95 26.85
C ASP A 96 10.33 -5.82 26.82
N TYR A 97 9.22 -5.27 26.34
CA TYR A 97 7.98 -6.00 26.09
C TYR A 97 8.15 -7.10 25.02
N LEU A 98 8.79 -6.78 23.90
CA LEU A 98 9.08 -7.77 22.85
C LEU A 98 9.99 -8.89 23.36
N ASN A 99 10.99 -8.58 24.19
CA ASN A 99 11.87 -9.59 24.80
C ASN A 99 11.15 -10.49 25.81
N ALA A 100 10.19 -9.95 26.56
CA ALA A 100 9.40 -10.71 27.54
C ALA A 100 8.37 -11.65 26.89
N ALA A 101 7.97 -11.39 25.63
CA ALA A 101 7.05 -12.25 24.90
C ALA A 101 7.69 -13.62 24.59
N GLN A 102 7.08 -14.71 25.08
CA GLN A 102 7.57 -16.07 24.91
C GLN A 102 7.50 -16.56 23.46
N PRO A 103 8.47 -17.38 23.01
CA PRO A 103 8.60 -17.82 21.61
C PRO A 103 7.39 -18.60 21.07
N ASP A 104 6.70 -19.39 21.90
CA ASP A 104 5.67 -20.32 21.39
C ASP A 104 4.31 -19.66 21.03
N SER A 105 4.12 -18.35 21.22
CA SER A 105 2.83 -17.71 20.87
C SER A 105 2.81 -16.17 20.77
N ILE A 106 3.86 -15.54 20.23
CA ILE A 106 3.84 -14.07 20.03
C ILE A 106 2.70 -13.62 19.10
N LEU A 107 2.24 -14.51 18.21
CA LEU A 107 1.10 -14.29 17.33
C LEU A 107 -0.29 -14.45 18.00
N ARG A 108 -0.36 -15.02 19.23
CA ARG A 108 -1.62 -15.25 19.97
C ARG A 108 -1.73 -14.46 21.27
N GLN A 109 -0.63 -13.86 21.74
CA GLN A 109 -0.66 -13.08 22.96
C GLN A 109 -1.30 -11.71 22.67
N GLU A 110 -2.53 -11.53 23.18
CA GLU A 110 -3.19 -10.22 23.21
C GLU A 110 -2.34 -9.27 24.05
N SER A 111 -2.18 -8.04 23.56
CA SER A 111 -1.24 -7.12 24.17
C SER A 111 -1.82 -6.50 25.45
N TRP A 112 -1.25 -6.86 26.59
CA TRP A 112 -1.42 -6.06 27.80
C TRP A 112 -0.37 -4.96 27.79
N LEU A 113 -0.81 -3.73 27.55
CA LEU A 113 0.04 -2.54 27.51
C LEU A 113 -0.10 -1.74 28.81
N PRO A 114 1.00 -1.35 29.48
CA PRO A 114 0.95 -0.49 30.66
C PRO A 114 0.24 0.85 30.36
N ASP A 115 -0.57 1.35 31.29
CA ASP A 115 -1.30 2.62 31.08
C ASP A 115 -0.36 3.81 30.81
N THR A 116 0.84 3.79 31.41
CA THR A 116 1.88 4.81 31.16
C THR A 116 2.36 4.82 29.72
N PHE A 117 2.34 3.68 29.03
CA PHE A 117 2.81 3.56 27.64
C PHE A 117 1.80 4.10 26.60
N ARG A 118 0.51 4.13 26.94
CA ARG A 118 -0.57 4.42 25.99
C ARG A 118 -0.50 5.81 25.32
N PRO A 119 -0.21 6.92 26.04
CA PRO A 119 -0.15 8.24 25.40
C PRO A 119 0.93 8.34 24.31
N TRP A 120 2.11 7.76 24.59
CA TRP A 120 3.21 7.70 23.62
C TRP A 120 2.84 6.82 22.43
N LEU A 121 2.30 5.62 22.68
CA LEU A 121 1.87 4.73 21.60
C LEU A 121 0.79 5.39 20.72
N SER A 122 -0.20 6.05 21.31
CA SER A 122 -1.25 6.79 20.58
C SER A 122 -0.65 7.84 19.66
N THR A 123 0.39 8.56 20.11
CA THR A 123 1.13 9.52 19.29
C THR A 123 1.84 8.83 18.12
N CYS A 124 2.49 7.69 18.35
CA CYS A 124 3.12 6.89 17.29
C CYS A 124 2.08 6.37 16.28
N LEU A 125 0.93 5.85 16.75
CA LEU A 125 -0.15 5.38 15.89
C LEU A 125 -0.75 6.51 15.06
N LYS A 126 -0.95 7.69 15.64
CA LYS A 126 -1.42 8.88 14.92
C LYS A 126 -0.47 9.25 13.78
N ARG A 127 0.85 9.21 14.02
CA ARG A 127 1.87 9.44 12.97
C ARG A 127 1.87 8.35 11.91
N TYR A 128 1.77 7.07 12.31
CA TYR A 128 1.66 5.95 11.39
C TYR A 128 0.45 6.10 10.45
N PHE A 129 -0.75 6.25 11.02
CA PHE A 129 -1.99 6.33 10.25
C PHE A 129 -2.11 7.61 9.40
N GLY A 130 -1.49 8.71 9.85
CA GLY A 130 -1.56 9.99 9.15
C GLY A 130 -0.53 10.20 8.03
N ARG A 131 0.47 9.33 7.87
CA ARG A 131 1.50 9.48 6.83
C ARG A 131 1.90 8.15 6.20
N PHE A 132 2.30 7.18 7.01
CA PHE A 132 2.82 5.91 6.50
C PHE A 132 1.71 5.05 5.89
N HIS A 133 0.58 4.94 6.59
CA HIS A 133 -0.60 4.18 6.13
C HIS A 133 -1.23 4.75 4.86
N GLU A 134 -1.17 6.06 4.66
CA GLU A 134 -1.66 6.70 3.44
C GLU A 134 -0.90 6.23 2.18
N ARG A 135 0.38 5.92 2.34
CA ARG A 135 1.22 5.34 1.29
C ARG A 135 1.15 3.81 1.24
N TRP A 136 1.16 3.18 2.42
CA TRP A 136 1.22 1.73 2.59
C TRP A 136 0.04 1.25 3.44
N PRO A 137 -1.18 1.16 2.87
CA PRO A 137 -2.41 0.82 3.59
C PRO A 137 -2.52 -0.70 3.88
N VAL A 138 -1.51 -1.26 4.56
CA VAL A 138 -1.40 -2.69 4.91
C VAL A 138 -2.32 -3.04 6.09
N ILE A 139 -2.47 -2.12 7.04
CA ILE A 139 -3.39 -2.27 8.18
C ILE A 139 -4.77 -1.74 7.79
N HIS A 140 -5.84 -2.41 8.20
CA HIS A 140 -7.19 -1.86 8.06
C HIS A 140 -7.48 -0.96 9.25
N ALA A 141 -7.26 0.35 9.10
CA ALA A 141 -7.39 1.33 10.17
C ALA A 141 -8.75 1.31 10.91
N PRO A 142 -9.91 1.11 10.24
CA PRO A 142 -11.22 1.09 10.91
C PRO A 142 -11.41 0.10 12.06
N ILE A 143 -10.73 -1.05 12.01
CA ILE A 143 -10.90 -2.13 13.00
C ILE A 143 -9.65 -2.34 13.86
N PHE A 144 -8.62 -1.54 13.64
CA PHE A 144 -7.38 -1.67 14.38
C PHE A 144 -7.63 -1.31 15.85
N ASN A 145 -7.22 -2.19 16.75
CA ASN A 145 -7.27 -1.98 18.19
C ASN A 145 -5.97 -2.50 18.79
N GLU A 146 -5.14 -1.59 19.31
CA GLU A 146 -3.84 -1.92 19.87
C GLU A 146 -3.89 -3.04 20.92
N ASN A 147 -4.95 -3.11 21.73
CA ASN A 147 -5.09 -4.11 22.79
C ASN A 147 -5.40 -5.52 22.25
N ALA A 148 -6.04 -5.61 21.08
CA ALA A 148 -6.40 -6.88 20.43
C ALA A 148 -5.34 -7.36 19.43
N GLU A 149 -4.31 -6.55 19.19
CA GLU A 149 -3.24 -6.86 18.25
C GLU A 149 -2.04 -7.52 18.93
N THR A 150 -1.21 -8.17 18.10
CA THR A 150 -0.01 -8.86 18.58
C THR A 150 1.07 -7.87 18.96
N ALA A 151 1.94 -8.28 19.89
CA ALA A 151 3.11 -7.51 20.28
C ALA A 151 3.97 -7.07 19.08
N LEU A 152 4.10 -7.92 18.06
CA LEU A 152 4.86 -7.64 16.85
C LEU A 152 4.23 -6.52 16.01
N ILE A 153 2.89 -6.53 15.84
CA ILE A 153 2.19 -5.46 15.13
C ILE A 153 2.37 -4.15 15.89
N VAL A 154 2.04 -4.12 17.18
CA VAL A 154 2.14 -2.90 17.99
C VAL A 154 3.57 -2.37 17.99
N GLY A 155 4.58 -3.24 18.18
CA GLY A 155 5.99 -2.88 18.11
C GLY A 155 6.40 -2.31 16.76
N THR A 156 5.92 -2.90 15.66
CA THR A 156 6.19 -2.45 14.29
C THR A 156 5.59 -1.06 14.03
N LEU A 157 4.34 -0.83 14.46
CA LEU A 157 3.71 0.49 14.32
C LEU A 157 4.38 1.55 15.20
N ALA A 158 4.85 1.17 16.39
CA ALA A 158 5.59 2.05 17.29
C ALA A 158 6.94 2.49 16.71
N ILE A 159 7.73 1.57 16.12
CA ILE A 159 9.00 1.94 15.48
C ILE A 159 8.78 2.81 14.24
N ILE A 160 7.77 2.52 13.42
CA ILE A 160 7.47 3.33 12.23
C ILE A 160 6.99 4.72 12.65
N GLY A 161 6.06 4.79 13.61
CA GLY A 161 5.48 6.04 14.09
C GLY A 161 6.46 6.93 14.85
N SER A 162 7.46 6.35 15.52
CA SER A 162 8.50 7.13 16.22
C SER A 162 9.62 7.61 15.29
N TRP A 163 9.76 7.06 14.08
CA TRP A 163 10.94 7.27 13.23
C TRP A 163 11.21 8.72 12.83
N GLN A 164 10.17 9.47 12.47
CA GLN A 164 10.31 10.81 11.86
C GLN A 164 10.85 11.86 12.84
N ASP A 165 10.43 11.81 14.10
CA ASP A 165 10.77 12.82 15.13
C ASP A 165 11.78 12.27 16.16
N SER A 166 12.65 11.34 15.73
CA SER A 166 13.56 10.61 16.62
C SER A 166 14.99 11.17 16.62
N THR A 167 15.57 11.28 17.82
CA THR A 167 17.00 11.53 18.00
C THR A 167 17.84 10.39 17.38
N SER A 168 19.13 10.64 17.11
CA SER A 168 20.04 9.59 16.60
C SER A 168 20.04 8.34 17.48
N GLU A 169 19.98 8.50 18.80
CA GLU A 169 19.87 7.39 19.75
C GLU A 169 18.55 6.64 19.65
N SER A 170 17.43 7.36 19.49
CA SER A 170 16.12 6.74 19.30
C SER A 170 16.04 5.98 17.97
N LYS A 171 16.63 6.51 16.89
CA LYS A 171 16.74 5.80 15.59
C LYS A 171 17.58 4.52 15.72
N LYS A 172 18.70 4.54 16.45
CA LYS A 172 19.50 3.33 16.73
C LYS A 172 18.70 2.27 17.47
N LEU A 173 17.99 2.66 18.53
CA LEU A 173 17.16 1.74 19.30
C LEU A 173 15.98 1.20 18.48
N ALA A 174 15.36 2.02 17.63
CA ALA A 174 14.31 1.56 16.72
C ALA A 174 14.84 0.50 15.73
N LEU A 175 16.08 0.65 15.24
CA LEU A 175 16.74 -0.36 14.39
C LEU A 175 17.09 -1.65 15.17
N GLU A 176 17.46 -1.56 16.45
CA GLU A 176 17.64 -2.75 17.30
C GLU A 176 16.31 -3.51 17.49
N ILE A 177 15.22 -2.80 17.74
CA ILE A 177 13.88 -3.38 17.86
C ILE A 177 13.45 -3.99 16.52
N HIS A 178 13.69 -3.31 15.41
CA HIS A 178 13.42 -3.82 14.07
C HIS A 178 14.14 -5.16 13.81
N LYS A 179 15.42 -5.26 14.15
CA LYS A 179 16.18 -6.53 14.05
C LYS A 179 15.59 -7.64 14.90
N LEU A 180 15.19 -7.32 16.14
CA LEU A 180 14.52 -8.27 17.04
C LEU A 180 13.21 -8.78 16.44
N ILE A 181 12.40 -7.89 15.86
CA ILE A 181 11.14 -8.25 15.18
C ILE A 181 11.43 -9.13 13.97
N LEU A 182 12.39 -8.75 13.11
CA LEU A 182 12.77 -9.53 11.94
C LEU A 182 13.20 -10.95 12.34
N GLN A 183 14.03 -11.12 13.37
CA GLN A 183 14.44 -12.43 13.85
C GLN A 183 13.22 -13.29 14.26
N LYS A 184 12.33 -12.74 15.09
CA LYS A 184 11.12 -13.45 15.56
C LYS A 184 10.20 -13.83 14.41
N VAL A 185 9.98 -12.91 13.46
CA VAL A 185 9.15 -13.15 12.29
C VAL A 185 9.76 -14.22 11.37
N MET A 186 11.08 -14.24 11.22
CA MET A 186 11.77 -15.26 10.43
C MET A 186 11.60 -16.66 11.02
N GLU A 187 11.68 -16.78 12.35
CA GLU A 187 11.43 -18.01 13.10
C GLU A 187 9.95 -18.45 12.95
N ASP A 188 9.00 -17.54 13.16
CA ASP A 188 7.56 -17.80 13.03
C ASP A 188 7.12 -18.15 11.59
N MET A 189 7.88 -17.72 10.58
CA MET A 189 7.60 -18.01 9.17
C MET A 189 8.00 -19.42 8.74
N GLU A 190 8.94 -20.07 9.43
CA GLU A 190 9.51 -21.38 9.04
C GLU A 190 8.44 -22.47 8.82
N PRO A 191 7.43 -22.65 9.71
CA PRO A 191 6.41 -23.66 9.51
C PRO A 191 5.65 -23.50 8.18
N TYR A 192 5.43 -22.28 7.72
CA TYR A 192 4.64 -21.96 6.52
C TYR A 192 5.40 -22.14 5.20
N LEU A 193 6.67 -22.56 5.27
CA LEU A 193 7.52 -22.90 4.13
C LEU A 193 7.55 -24.41 3.84
N HIS A 194 6.86 -25.22 4.64
CA HIS A 194 6.75 -26.66 4.39
C HIS A 194 5.61 -26.99 3.41
N PRO A 195 5.86 -27.74 2.32
CA PRO A 195 4.85 -28.06 1.30
C PRO A 195 3.60 -28.75 1.85
N ASP A 196 3.78 -29.59 2.87
CA ASP A 196 2.71 -30.38 3.48
C ASP A 196 1.97 -29.65 4.61
N ASN A 197 2.33 -28.39 4.89
CA ASN A 197 1.74 -27.65 5.98
C ASN A 197 0.31 -27.16 5.66
N GLN A 198 -0.67 -27.84 6.29
CA GLN A 198 -2.08 -27.49 6.22
C GLN A 198 -2.49 -26.33 7.15
N MET A 199 -1.54 -25.67 7.83
CA MET A 199 -1.84 -24.51 8.65
C MET A 199 -2.50 -23.39 7.86
N ASP A 200 -3.42 -22.73 8.56
CA ASP A 200 -4.13 -21.54 8.11
C ASP A 200 -3.19 -20.45 7.64
N TRP A 201 -3.67 -19.59 6.74
CA TRP A 201 -2.86 -18.51 6.21
C TRP A 201 -2.63 -17.47 7.31
N PRO A 202 -1.37 -17.22 7.72
CA PRO A 202 -1.09 -16.39 8.89
C PRO A 202 -1.12 -14.90 8.52
N TYR A 203 -2.33 -14.36 8.34
CA TYR A 203 -2.53 -12.99 7.88
C TYR A 203 -1.74 -11.94 8.68
N LYS A 204 -1.80 -12.01 10.02
CA LYS A 204 -1.08 -11.08 10.90
C LYS A 204 0.44 -11.19 10.74
N LEU A 205 0.96 -12.40 10.55
CA LEU A 205 2.39 -12.61 10.31
C LEU A 205 2.82 -11.96 9.00
N TYR A 206 2.05 -12.14 7.91
CA TYR A 206 2.34 -11.47 6.64
C TYR A 206 2.25 -9.95 6.72
N GLN A 207 1.29 -9.40 7.48
CA GLN A 207 1.20 -7.95 7.72
C GLN A 207 2.46 -7.43 8.39
N VAL A 208 2.90 -8.05 9.49
CA VAL A 208 4.12 -7.67 10.20
C VAL A 208 5.33 -7.80 9.28
N SER A 209 5.45 -8.90 8.55
CA SER A 209 6.58 -9.13 7.63
C SER A 209 6.68 -8.03 6.59
N ILE A 210 5.58 -7.75 5.89
CA ILE A 210 5.56 -6.75 4.82
C ILE A 210 5.82 -5.35 5.38
N LEU A 211 5.25 -4.97 6.53
CA LEU A 211 5.52 -3.68 7.16
C LEU A 211 6.99 -3.50 7.55
N ASN A 212 7.64 -4.55 8.06
CA ASN A 212 9.06 -4.50 8.43
C ASN A 212 9.98 -4.50 7.21
N ILE A 213 9.60 -5.16 6.12
CA ILE A 213 10.29 -5.08 4.82
C ILE A 213 10.21 -3.64 4.28
N ILE A 214 9.00 -3.07 4.26
CA ILE A 214 8.78 -1.69 3.83
C ILE A 214 9.60 -0.75 4.70
N PHE A 215 9.53 -0.85 6.04
CA PHE A 215 10.31 -0.01 6.94
C PHE A 215 11.83 -0.09 6.66
N ALA A 216 12.38 -1.27 6.38
CA ALA A 216 13.80 -1.41 6.04
C ALA A 216 14.17 -0.63 4.76
N VAL A 217 13.33 -0.69 3.73
CA VAL A 217 13.53 0.05 2.48
C VAL A 217 13.37 1.56 2.69
N GLU A 218 12.42 1.94 3.55
CA GLU A 218 12.02 3.31 3.83
C GLU A 218 12.97 4.09 4.74
N THR A 219 13.73 3.40 5.59
CA THR A 219 14.61 4.03 6.59
C THR A 219 15.96 4.46 6.03
N SER A 220 16.26 4.11 4.79
CA SER A 220 17.52 4.41 4.11
C SER A 220 18.81 3.81 4.70
N PHE A 221 18.70 2.97 5.73
CA PHE A 221 19.85 2.32 6.36
C PHE A 221 20.20 1.01 5.65
N SER A 222 21.49 0.75 5.42
CA SER A 222 21.93 -0.52 4.83
C SER A 222 21.85 -1.68 5.81
N SER A 223 21.98 -1.42 7.12
CA SER A 223 22.02 -2.49 8.12
C SER A 223 20.80 -3.43 8.10
N PRO A 224 19.54 -2.96 8.00
CA PRO A 224 18.37 -3.85 7.98
C PRO A 224 18.08 -4.49 6.62
N LEU A 225 18.67 -4.01 5.52
CA LEU A 225 18.29 -4.45 4.17
C LEU A 225 18.54 -5.95 3.88
N PRO A 226 19.68 -6.56 4.28
CA PRO A 226 19.92 -7.97 4.01
C PRO A 226 18.91 -8.89 4.70
N ASP A 227 18.55 -8.59 5.96
CA ASP A 227 17.59 -9.39 6.71
C ASP A 227 16.16 -9.19 6.18
N ALA A 228 15.80 -7.95 5.82
CA ALA A 228 14.52 -7.66 5.17
C ALA A 228 14.40 -8.36 3.80
N ARG A 229 15.49 -8.44 3.03
CA ARG A 229 15.54 -9.19 1.77
C ARG A 229 15.29 -10.68 2.01
N ARG A 230 15.98 -11.30 2.96
CA ARG A 230 15.75 -12.72 3.32
C ARG A 230 14.30 -12.97 3.74
N LEU A 231 13.70 -12.03 4.47
CA LEU A 231 12.29 -12.12 4.85
C LEU A 231 11.37 -12.00 3.63
N LEU A 232 11.66 -11.08 2.71
CA LEU A 232 10.94 -10.95 1.44
C LEU A 232 10.94 -12.28 0.67
N ASP A 233 12.09 -12.95 0.54
CA ASP A 233 12.23 -14.24 -0.14
C ASP A 233 11.29 -15.29 0.46
N ARG A 234 11.24 -15.36 1.79
CA ARG A 234 10.38 -16.32 2.53
C ARG A 234 8.90 -15.98 2.37
N VAL A 235 8.52 -14.71 2.43
CA VAL A 235 7.13 -14.28 2.21
C VAL A 235 6.69 -14.64 0.79
N VAL A 236 7.52 -14.33 -0.22
CA VAL A 236 7.25 -14.67 -1.62
C VAL A 236 7.13 -16.18 -1.81
N ALA A 237 8.05 -16.97 -1.25
CA ALA A 237 7.99 -18.43 -1.31
C ALA A 237 6.68 -18.95 -0.70
N SER A 238 6.30 -18.46 0.49
CA SER A 238 5.06 -18.86 1.15
C SER A 238 3.81 -18.47 0.33
N PHE A 239 3.80 -17.27 -0.28
CA PHE A 239 2.72 -16.82 -1.16
C PHE A 239 2.57 -17.72 -2.39
N ARG A 240 3.68 -18.15 -2.99
CA ARG A 240 3.68 -19.10 -4.12
C ARG A 240 3.15 -20.46 -3.70
N MET A 241 3.67 -21.02 -2.61
CA MET A 241 3.26 -22.34 -2.11
C MET A 241 1.77 -22.42 -1.75
N LYS A 242 1.20 -21.32 -1.25
CA LYS A 242 -0.21 -21.23 -0.87
C LYS A 242 -1.10 -20.64 -1.97
N GLU A 243 -0.55 -20.33 -3.14
CA GLU A 243 -1.25 -19.73 -4.29
C GLU A 243 -1.98 -18.40 -3.97
N ILE A 244 -1.54 -17.65 -2.95
CA ILE A 244 -2.22 -16.44 -2.42
C ILE A 244 -2.38 -15.36 -3.48
N MET A 245 -1.48 -15.33 -4.47
CA MET A 245 -1.47 -14.35 -5.55
C MET A 245 -2.55 -14.57 -6.62
N THR A 246 -3.45 -15.56 -6.44
CA THR A 246 -4.56 -15.84 -7.34
C THR A 246 -5.91 -15.53 -6.70
N TYR A 247 -6.84 -14.96 -7.47
CA TYR A 247 -8.20 -14.66 -7.00
C TYR A 247 -8.91 -15.91 -6.47
N CYS A 248 -8.82 -17.02 -7.21
CA CYS A 248 -9.48 -18.28 -6.87
C CYS A 248 -9.04 -18.84 -5.51
N ALA A 249 -7.75 -18.72 -5.14
CA ALA A 249 -7.27 -19.21 -3.87
C ALA A 249 -7.78 -18.37 -2.69
N VAL A 250 -7.74 -17.03 -2.83
CA VAL A 250 -8.27 -16.10 -1.82
C VAL A 250 -9.77 -16.28 -1.60
N GLU A 251 -10.54 -16.38 -2.69
CA GLU A 251 -11.98 -16.59 -2.62
C GLU A 251 -12.31 -17.93 -1.94
N ARG A 252 -11.61 -19.01 -2.31
CA ARG A 252 -11.78 -20.33 -1.69
C ARG A 252 -11.44 -20.30 -0.20
N HIS A 253 -10.31 -19.70 0.17
CA HIS A 253 -9.89 -19.57 1.57
C HIS A 253 -10.97 -18.85 2.39
N GLN A 254 -11.52 -17.76 1.86
CA GLN A 254 -12.58 -17.01 2.50
C GLN A 254 -13.88 -17.81 2.64
N GLN A 255 -14.32 -18.50 1.59
CA GLN A 255 -15.53 -19.32 1.63
C GLN A 255 -15.43 -20.46 2.66
N ILE A 256 -14.23 -21.05 2.82
CA ILE A 256 -14.00 -22.13 3.79
C ILE A 256 -14.00 -21.59 5.23
N LYS A 257 -13.30 -20.47 5.48
CA LYS A 257 -13.09 -19.95 6.83
C LYS A 257 -14.25 -19.12 7.36
N PHE A 258 -14.94 -18.42 6.47
CA PHE A 258 -15.96 -17.44 6.82
C PHE A 258 -17.22 -17.66 5.97
N PRO A 259 -17.87 -18.84 6.07
CA PRO A 259 -19.11 -19.09 5.34
C PRO A 259 -20.24 -18.20 5.91
N ASN A 260 -21.04 -17.60 5.02
CA ASN A 260 -22.22 -16.79 5.35
C ASN A 260 -21.93 -15.49 6.13
N THR A 261 -20.75 -14.91 5.95
CA THR A 261 -20.39 -13.63 6.57
C THR A 261 -21.01 -12.44 5.83
N ASP A 262 -21.37 -11.39 6.57
CA ASP A 262 -21.91 -10.15 6.03
C ASP A 262 -20.98 -9.50 4.98
N LEU A 263 -21.58 -8.74 4.06
CA LEU A 263 -20.89 -8.15 2.91
C LEU A 263 -19.66 -7.29 3.27
N PRO A 264 -19.68 -6.40 4.29
CA PRO A 264 -18.51 -5.60 4.64
C PRO A 264 -17.32 -6.46 5.07
N TRP A 265 -17.57 -7.45 5.91
CA TRP A 265 -16.56 -8.42 6.36
C TRP A 265 -16.02 -9.28 5.22
N LEU A 266 -16.89 -9.69 4.29
CA LEU A 266 -16.47 -10.38 3.07
C LEU A 266 -15.55 -9.48 2.23
N ARG A 267 -15.93 -8.23 1.99
CA ARG A 267 -15.12 -7.29 1.21
C ARG A 267 -13.79 -7.00 1.88
N ILE A 268 -13.78 -6.67 3.17
CA ILE A 268 -12.54 -6.43 3.94
C ILE A 268 -11.64 -7.67 3.86
N GLY A 269 -12.19 -8.88 4.01
CA GLY A 269 -11.43 -10.13 3.91
C GLY A 269 -10.70 -10.30 2.59
N GLN A 270 -11.31 -9.92 1.46
CA GLN A 270 -10.66 -9.96 0.14
C GLN A 270 -9.63 -8.84 -0.03
N GLU A 271 -10.01 -7.62 0.36
CA GLU A 271 -9.17 -6.43 0.21
C GLU A 271 -7.86 -6.53 1.00
N ARG A 272 -7.88 -7.20 2.15
CA ARG A 272 -6.70 -7.53 2.93
C ARG A 272 -5.63 -8.23 2.08
N TRP A 273 -5.99 -9.26 1.34
CA TRP A 273 -5.04 -10.02 0.51
C TRP A 273 -4.58 -9.25 -0.72
N LYS A 274 -5.49 -8.53 -1.39
CA LYS A 274 -5.13 -7.66 -2.51
C LYS A 274 -4.07 -6.63 -2.13
N ARG A 275 -4.25 -5.96 -0.98
CA ARG A 275 -3.31 -4.96 -0.48
C ARG A 275 -1.99 -5.56 -0.03
N LEU A 276 -1.97 -6.76 0.53
CA LEU A 276 -0.72 -7.47 0.82
C LEU A 276 0.05 -7.80 -0.45
N VAL A 277 -0.61 -8.35 -1.47
CA VAL A 277 0.04 -8.69 -2.75
C VAL A 277 0.53 -7.44 -3.49
N ASP A 278 -0.28 -6.39 -3.56
CA ASP A 278 0.11 -5.10 -4.14
C ASP A 278 1.31 -4.49 -3.42
N SER A 279 1.29 -4.49 -2.08
CA SER A 279 2.41 -3.97 -1.27
C SER A 279 3.67 -4.80 -1.45
N LEU A 280 3.55 -6.13 -1.51
CA LEU A 280 4.65 -7.06 -1.71
C LEU A 280 5.32 -6.85 -3.08
N PHE A 281 4.51 -6.71 -4.14
CA PHE A 281 5.01 -6.44 -5.49
C PHE A 281 5.75 -5.09 -5.56
N LYS A 282 5.12 -4.03 -5.05
CA LYS A 282 5.73 -2.68 -5.03
C LYS A 282 7.02 -2.66 -4.23
N VAL A 283 7.06 -3.27 -3.04
CA VAL A 283 8.25 -3.27 -2.20
C VAL A 283 9.38 -4.14 -2.75
N ASP A 284 9.09 -5.22 -3.47
CA ASP A 284 10.11 -6.02 -4.14
C ASP A 284 10.75 -5.26 -5.32
N ALA A 285 9.92 -4.62 -6.15
CA ALA A 285 10.40 -3.70 -7.19
C ALA A 285 11.20 -2.53 -6.59
N TYR A 286 10.74 -1.99 -5.46
CA TYR A 286 11.44 -0.95 -4.73
C TYR A 286 12.79 -1.44 -4.19
N MET A 287 12.81 -2.61 -3.56
CA MET A 287 14.02 -3.23 -3.03
C MET A 287 15.04 -3.49 -4.13
N SER A 288 14.61 -3.83 -5.34
CA SER A 288 15.48 -3.97 -6.53
C SER A 288 16.22 -2.66 -6.88
N PHE A 289 15.56 -1.50 -6.75
CA PHE A 289 16.24 -0.20 -6.93
C PHE A 289 17.31 0.06 -5.89
N VAL A 290 17.01 -0.27 -4.63
CA VAL A 290 17.87 0.06 -3.49
C VAL A 290 19.07 -0.90 -3.37
N THR A 291 18.84 -2.21 -3.55
CA THR A 291 19.86 -3.25 -3.34
C THR A 291 20.59 -3.65 -4.62
N ARG A 292 20.14 -3.16 -5.79
CA ARG A 292 20.60 -3.56 -7.13
C ARG A 292 20.35 -5.03 -7.49
N GLN A 293 19.72 -5.81 -6.61
CA GLN A 293 19.34 -7.18 -6.88
C GLN A 293 18.04 -7.22 -7.70
N ASP A 294 17.79 -8.28 -8.45
CA ASP A 294 16.57 -8.37 -9.26
C ASP A 294 15.33 -8.56 -8.39
N ALA A 295 14.20 -8.05 -8.84
CA ALA A 295 12.92 -8.34 -8.21
C ALA A 295 12.64 -9.85 -8.33
N PHE A 296 12.16 -10.47 -7.26
CA PHE A 296 11.79 -11.88 -7.28
C PHE A 296 10.42 -12.11 -7.90
N LEU A 297 9.52 -11.15 -7.72
CA LEU A 297 8.15 -11.23 -8.17
C LEU A 297 8.04 -10.79 -9.62
N ASN A 298 7.47 -11.67 -10.43
CA ASN A 298 7.05 -11.30 -11.77
C ASN A 298 5.60 -10.83 -11.75
N ILE A 299 5.26 -9.86 -12.59
CA ILE A 299 3.86 -9.44 -12.69
C ILE A 299 2.96 -10.56 -13.26
N GLU A 300 3.54 -11.45 -14.07
CA GLU A 300 2.84 -12.55 -14.73
C GLU A 300 2.44 -13.71 -13.80
N GLU A 301 2.94 -13.76 -12.56
CA GLU A 301 2.45 -14.73 -11.55
C GLU A 301 1.30 -14.18 -10.70
N ILE A 302 1.01 -12.88 -10.81
CA ILE A 302 -0.01 -12.22 -10.01
C ILE A 302 -1.32 -12.21 -10.79
N ASP A 303 -2.35 -12.88 -10.26
CA ASP A 303 -3.70 -12.97 -10.83
C ASP A 303 -4.74 -12.63 -9.76
N ILE A 304 -4.52 -11.52 -9.06
CA ILE A 304 -5.42 -10.99 -8.05
C ILE A 304 -5.95 -9.62 -8.47
N GLY A 305 -7.19 -9.32 -8.09
CA GLY A 305 -7.83 -8.04 -8.40
C GLY A 305 -7.08 -6.85 -7.82
N ILE A 306 -7.17 -5.70 -8.48
CA ILE A 306 -6.61 -4.45 -7.94
C ILE A 306 -7.32 -4.04 -6.64
N PRO A 307 -6.63 -3.36 -5.70
CA PRO A 307 -7.26 -2.82 -4.50
C PRO A 307 -8.39 -1.83 -4.81
N SER A 308 -9.40 -1.84 -3.95
CA SER A 308 -10.42 -0.81 -3.85
C SER A 308 -9.84 0.58 -3.56
N THR A 309 -10.65 1.62 -3.71
CA THR A 309 -10.27 2.98 -3.34
C THR A 309 -9.80 3.07 -1.87
N PHE A 310 -8.97 4.08 -1.57
CA PHE A 310 -8.55 4.35 -0.19
C PHE A 310 -9.77 4.60 0.72
N ALA A 311 -10.84 5.18 0.17
CA ALA A 311 -12.07 5.46 0.89
C ALA A 311 -12.83 4.24 1.38
N ILE A 312 -12.97 3.19 0.56
CA ILE A 312 -13.59 1.94 1.00
C ILE A 312 -12.75 1.28 2.11
N TRP A 313 -11.44 1.28 1.96
CA TRP A 313 -10.53 0.68 2.93
C TRP A 313 -10.44 1.45 4.25
N ASN A 314 -10.78 2.74 4.26
CA ASN A 314 -10.74 3.59 5.44
C ASN A 314 -12.14 4.09 5.83
N ALA A 315 -13.17 3.29 5.59
CA ALA A 315 -14.51 3.56 6.07
C ALA A 315 -14.61 3.21 7.57
N HIS A 316 -14.31 4.20 8.43
CA HIS A 316 -14.32 4.04 9.89
C HIS A 316 -15.72 3.80 10.49
N VAL A 317 -16.78 4.19 9.77
CA VAL A 317 -18.16 4.03 10.20
C VAL A 317 -18.87 3.06 9.28
N TYR A 318 -19.67 2.16 9.86
CA TYR A 318 -20.42 1.15 9.11
C TYR A 318 -21.29 1.77 8.00
N MET A 319 -22.00 2.87 8.27
CA MET A 319 -22.82 3.55 7.26
C MET A 319 -21.96 4.20 6.16
N ALA A 320 -20.82 4.80 6.52
CA ALA A 320 -19.89 5.37 5.55
C ALA A 320 -19.35 4.31 4.57
N PHE A 321 -19.23 3.05 4.98
CA PHE A 321 -18.85 1.96 4.08
C PHE A 321 -19.88 1.75 2.97
N TYR A 322 -21.17 1.71 3.30
CA TYR A 322 -22.24 1.51 2.30
C TYR A 322 -22.38 2.71 1.37
N GLU A 323 -22.33 3.93 1.90
CA GLU A 323 -22.35 5.16 1.09
C GLU A 323 -21.20 5.19 0.09
N ARG A 324 -19.99 4.86 0.54
CA ARG A 324 -18.82 4.80 -0.34
C ARG A 324 -18.93 3.66 -1.34
N LEU A 325 -19.49 2.51 -0.94
CA LEU A 325 -19.67 1.34 -1.80
C LEU A 325 -20.59 1.62 -2.99
N GLU A 326 -21.60 2.48 -2.82
CA GLU A 326 -22.47 2.92 -3.92
C GLU A 326 -21.70 3.69 -4.99
N THR A 327 -20.70 4.47 -4.56
CA THR A 327 -19.84 5.27 -5.44
C THR A 327 -18.56 4.57 -5.89
N GLU A 328 -18.29 3.36 -5.38
CA GLU A 328 -17.08 2.60 -5.70
C GLU A 328 -17.11 2.19 -7.18
N PRO A 329 -16.04 2.49 -7.94
CA PRO A 329 -15.91 2.05 -9.31
C PRO A 329 -16.07 0.53 -9.50
N ARG A 330 -17.09 0.12 -10.26
CA ARG A 330 -17.43 -1.31 -10.44
C ARG A 330 -16.45 -2.04 -11.35
N ASP A 331 -15.97 -1.35 -12.38
CA ASP A 331 -14.98 -1.83 -13.35
C ASP A 331 -13.63 -2.18 -12.70
N ARG A 332 -13.28 -1.58 -11.56
CA ARG A 332 -12.08 -1.98 -10.79
C ARG A 332 -12.14 -3.43 -10.32
N GLN A 333 -13.33 -3.98 -10.08
CA GLN A 333 -13.48 -5.37 -9.61
C GLN A 333 -13.18 -6.39 -10.71
N GLU A 334 -13.19 -5.96 -11.98
CA GLU A 334 -12.96 -6.79 -13.16
C GLU A 334 -11.50 -6.75 -13.63
N ARG A 335 -10.62 -6.02 -12.92
CA ARG A 335 -9.22 -5.80 -13.29
C ARG A 335 -8.27 -6.45 -12.30
N THR A 336 -7.27 -7.13 -12.82
CA THR A 336 -6.17 -7.68 -12.04
C THR A 336 -5.00 -6.71 -11.95
N LEU A 337 -4.12 -6.91 -10.97
CA LEU A 337 -2.84 -6.17 -10.88
C LEU A 337 -2.02 -6.33 -12.17
N ARG A 338 -2.03 -7.53 -12.76
CA ARG A 338 -1.36 -7.80 -14.04
C ARG A 338 -1.94 -7.02 -15.19
N ASP A 339 -3.26 -6.91 -15.31
CA ASP A 339 -3.89 -6.16 -16.39
C ASP A 339 -3.43 -4.71 -16.40
N VAL A 340 -3.43 -4.06 -15.24
CA VAL A 340 -3.03 -2.66 -15.07
C VAL A 340 -1.53 -2.48 -15.35
N ALA A 341 -0.69 -3.39 -14.87
CA ALA A 341 0.75 -3.31 -15.01
C ALA A 341 1.27 -3.66 -16.43
N SER A 342 0.60 -4.57 -17.14
CA SER A 342 1.01 -5.04 -18.47
C SER A 342 0.37 -4.25 -19.61
N ASN A 343 -0.85 -3.74 -19.46
CA ASN A 343 -1.57 -3.01 -20.50
C ASN A 343 -2.05 -1.64 -20.01
N PRO A 344 -1.19 -0.61 -20.12
CA PRO A 344 -1.56 0.75 -19.79
C PRO A 344 -2.85 1.23 -20.48
N PRO A 345 -3.12 1.05 -21.80
CA PRO A 345 -4.25 1.71 -22.46
C PRO A 345 -5.65 1.18 -22.10
N ILE A 346 -5.76 0.18 -21.21
CA ILE A 346 -7.03 -0.40 -20.77
C ILE A 346 -7.28 -0.05 -19.30
N VAL A 347 -7.04 1.19 -18.88
CA VAL A 347 -7.51 1.60 -17.55
C VAL A 347 -9.02 1.89 -17.57
N ALA A 348 -9.68 1.41 -16.53
CA ALA A 348 -11.07 1.58 -16.15
C ALA A 348 -11.72 2.91 -16.65
N PRO A 349 -12.88 2.86 -17.32
CA PRO A 349 -13.70 4.05 -17.62
C PRO A 349 -13.95 4.95 -16.40
N SER A 350 -13.95 4.40 -15.19
CA SER A 350 -14.08 5.16 -13.94
C SER A 350 -12.92 6.12 -13.63
N GLY A 351 -11.79 5.97 -14.31
CA GLY A 351 -10.56 6.72 -14.05
C GLY A 351 -9.47 5.90 -13.36
N VAL A 352 -8.26 6.44 -13.41
CA VAL A 352 -7.01 5.83 -12.91
C VAL A 352 -6.64 6.48 -11.58
N LEU A 353 -6.34 5.68 -10.55
CA LEU A 353 -5.81 6.19 -9.28
C LEU A 353 -4.28 6.27 -9.32
N LEU A 354 -3.69 7.08 -8.43
CA LEU A 354 -2.23 7.23 -8.35
C LEU A 354 -1.53 5.91 -8.03
N GLU A 355 -2.15 5.04 -7.24
CA GLU A 355 -1.64 3.71 -6.91
C GLU A 355 -1.60 2.79 -8.13
N ASP A 356 -2.55 2.94 -9.07
CA ASP A 356 -2.57 2.19 -10.33
C ASP A 356 -1.40 2.65 -11.23
N MET A 357 -1.13 3.96 -11.25
CA MET A 357 0.02 4.53 -11.97
C MET A 357 1.34 4.06 -11.36
N GLN A 358 1.45 4.05 -10.03
CA GLN A 358 2.62 3.54 -9.31
C GLN A 358 2.85 2.06 -9.63
N LEU A 359 1.80 1.24 -9.61
CA LEU A 359 1.87 -0.18 -9.98
C LEU A 359 2.45 -0.35 -11.39
N GLY A 360 1.93 0.41 -12.36
CA GLY A 360 2.43 0.40 -13.74
C GLY A 360 3.90 0.84 -13.86
N LEU A 361 4.30 1.87 -13.12
CA LEU A 361 5.69 2.35 -13.09
C LEU A 361 6.64 1.32 -12.44
N PHE A 362 6.25 0.67 -11.33
CA PHE A 362 7.05 -0.39 -10.71
C PHE A 362 7.18 -1.61 -11.63
N ALA A 363 6.13 -1.99 -12.34
CA ALA A 363 6.24 -3.06 -13.35
C ALA A 363 7.17 -2.66 -14.51
N LEU A 364 7.12 -1.40 -14.94
CA LEU A 364 8.02 -0.87 -15.97
C LEU A 364 9.48 -0.85 -15.49
N ALA A 365 9.73 -0.59 -14.20
CA ALA A 365 11.07 -0.65 -13.61
C ALA A 365 11.75 -2.00 -13.85
N GLY A 366 11.03 -3.09 -13.56
CA GLY A 366 11.52 -4.45 -13.80
C GLY A 366 11.83 -4.69 -15.28
N LYS A 367 10.95 -4.25 -16.18
CA LYS A 367 11.14 -4.36 -17.64
C LYS A 367 12.37 -3.57 -18.12
N ILE A 368 12.56 -2.34 -17.64
CA ILE A 368 13.72 -1.50 -17.99
C ILE A 368 15.00 -2.19 -17.54
N LYS A 369 15.05 -2.67 -16.29
CA LYS A 369 16.23 -3.34 -15.74
C LYS A 369 16.56 -4.61 -16.52
N TYR A 370 15.57 -5.46 -16.79
CA TYR A 370 15.74 -6.67 -17.59
C TYR A 370 16.29 -6.35 -18.98
N ALA A 371 15.70 -5.36 -19.67
CA ALA A 371 16.14 -4.98 -21.00
C ALA A 371 17.58 -4.41 -21.00
N GLN A 372 17.98 -3.70 -19.94
CA GLN A 372 19.36 -3.22 -19.77
C GLN A 372 20.35 -4.37 -19.52
N GLN A 373 19.97 -5.38 -18.74
CA GLN A 373 20.80 -6.57 -18.48
C GLN A 373 20.95 -7.45 -19.72
N SER A 374 19.88 -7.67 -20.49
CA SER A 374 19.94 -8.41 -21.76
C SER A 374 20.87 -7.73 -22.76
N ASP A 375 20.95 -6.40 -22.74
CA ASP A 375 21.87 -5.61 -23.58
C ASP A 375 23.34 -5.90 -23.29
N ASP A 376 23.68 -6.09 -22.02
CA ASP A 376 25.06 -6.38 -21.59
C ASP A 376 25.49 -7.79 -22.03
N VAL A 377 24.54 -8.69 -22.27
CA VAL A 377 24.79 -10.10 -22.65
C VAL A 377 24.66 -10.34 -24.17
N GLU A 378 23.62 -9.81 -24.80
CA GLU A 378 23.28 -10.06 -26.22
C GLU A 378 23.76 -8.94 -27.17
N GLY A 379 24.28 -7.84 -26.61
CA GLY A 379 24.69 -6.64 -27.36
C GLY A 379 23.54 -5.67 -27.65
N ASP A 380 23.92 -4.42 -27.99
CA ASP A 380 23.11 -3.17 -28.13
C ASP A 380 21.79 -3.26 -28.94
N SER A 381 21.55 -4.38 -29.64
CA SER A 381 20.38 -4.56 -30.53
C SER A 381 19.10 -4.98 -29.80
N SER A 382 19.19 -5.64 -28.64
CA SER A 382 18.01 -6.17 -27.92
C SER A 382 17.28 -5.06 -27.16
N PHE A 383 18.02 -4.24 -26.40
CA PHE A 383 17.46 -3.10 -25.67
C PHE A 383 16.88 -2.05 -26.60
N ARG A 384 17.61 -1.69 -27.67
CA ARG A 384 17.15 -0.69 -28.65
C ARG A 384 15.83 -1.07 -29.32
N ARG A 385 15.56 -2.37 -29.51
CA ARG A 385 14.27 -2.84 -30.06
C ARG A 385 13.11 -2.64 -29.08
N GLN A 386 13.36 -2.77 -27.77
CA GLN A 386 12.32 -2.63 -26.74
C GLN A 386 12.09 -1.18 -26.32
N LEU A 387 13.10 -0.30 -26.47
CA LEU A 387 13.05 1.11 -26.08
C LEU A 387 11.77 1.87 -26.51
N PRO A 388 11.30 1.81 -27.77
CA PRO A 388 10.10 2.53 -28.18
C PRO A 388 8.85 2.11 -27.39
N SER A 389 8.71 0.82 -27.09
CA SER A 389 7.59 0.30 -26.30
C SER A 389 7.66 0.80 -24.85
N LEU A 390 8.86 0.77 -24.25
CA LEU A 390 9.08 1.26 -22.88
C LEU A 390 8.78 2.76 -22.77
N PHE A 391 9.24 3.58 -23.73
CA PHE A 391 8.92 5.01 -23.78
C PHE A 391 7.43 5.27 -23.95
N ASN A 392 6.73 4.49 -24.78
CA ASN A 392 5.28 4.64 -24.96
C ASN A 392 4.51 4.33 -23.67
N GLN A 393 4.88 3.26 -22.95
CA GLN A 393 4.29 2.93 -21.65
C GLN A 393 4.57 4.04 -20.62
N LEU A 394 5.79 4.55 -20.57
CA LEU A 394 6.18 5.62 -19.66
C LEU A 394 5.42 6.93 -19.97
N LYS A 395 5.28 7.29 -21.25
CA LYS A 395 4.52 8.47 -21.70
C LYS A 395 3.03 8.35 -21.38
N TYR A 396 2.47 7.15 -21.48
CA TYR A 396 1.09 6.90 -21.07
C TYR A 396 0.89 7.19 -19.59
N TRP A 397 1.74 6.65 -18.71
CA TRP A 397 1.63 6.94 -17.28
C TRP A 397 1.83 8.42 -16.99
N LYS A 398 2.74 9.10 -17.70
CA LYS A 398 2.89 10.55 -17.61
C LYS A 398 1.61 11.30 -17.93
N SER A 399 0.89 10.98 -19.01
CA SER A 399 -0.34 11.72 -19.34
C SER A 399 -1.40 11.61 -18.25
N HIS A 400 -1.47 10.49 -17.53
CA HIS A 400 -2.37 10.34 -16.39
C HIS A 400 -1.90 11.09 -15.14
N ILE A 401 -0.60 11.11 -14.89
CA ILE A 401 -0.01 11.91 -13.80
C ILE A 401 -0.25 13.41 -14.05
N ASP A 402 -0.07 13.86 -15.29
CA ASP A 402 -0.30 15.24 -15.71
C ASP A 402 -1.79 15.59 -15.60
N LEU A 403 -2.70 14.71 -16.01
CA LEU A 403 -4.15 14.88 -15.84
C LEU A 403 -4.54 15.09 -14.37
N VAL A 404 -3.97 14.30 -13.44
CA VAL A 404 -4.19 14.51 -12.01
C VAL A 404 -3.62 15.86 -11.57
N GLY A 405 -2.45 16.26 -12.10
CA GLY A 405 -1.89 17.60 -11.87
C GLY A 405 -2.83 18.72 -12.31
N ASP A 406 -3.42 18.60 -13.51
CA ASP A 406 -4.36 19.58 -14.05
C ASP A 406 -5.63 19.65 -13.21
N ILE A 407 -6.18 18.51 -12.77
CA ILE A 407 -7.32 18.45 -11.86
C ILE A 407 -6.98 19.16 -10.54
N LEU A 408 -5.81 18.92 -9.97
CA LEU A 408 -5.38 19.57 -8.71
C LEU A 408 -5.19 21.08 -8.87
N ALA A 409 -4.71 21.53 -10.03
CA ALA A 409 -4.59 22.95 -10.34
C ALA A 409 -5.97 23.60 -10.51
N GLN A 410 -6.89 22.93 -11.21
CA GLN A 410 -8.27 23.41 -11.41
C GLN A 410 -9.08 23.41 -10.12
N ALA A 411 -8.84 22.47 -9.20
CA ALA A 411 -9.50 22.38 -7.90
C ALA A 411 -9.34 23.64 -7.03
N SER A 412 -8.28 24.43 -7.28
CA SER A 412 -8.10 25.73 -6.63
C SER A 412 -9.14 26.78 -7.04
N PHE A 413 -9.76 26.60 -8.22
CA PHE A 413 -10.78 27.50 -8.78
C PHE A 413 -12.18 26.86 -8.78
N ASP A 414 -12.29 25.56 -9.08
CA ASP A 414 -13.53 24.79 -9.07
C ASP A 414 -13.35 23.49 -8.29
N ARG A 415 -13.90 23.45 -7.07
CA ARG A 415 -13.83 22.27 -6.19
C ARG A 415 -14.50 21.03 -6.80
N ALA A 416 -15.49 21.20 -7.69
CA ALA A 416 -16.20 20.07 -8.29
C ALA A 416 -15.29 19.25 -9.23
N SER A 417 -14.27 19.89 -9.83
CA SER A 417 -13.33 19.27 -10.76
C SER A 417 -12.55 18.09 -10.15
N ALA A 418 -12.26 18.12 -8.85
CA ALA A 418 -11.56 17.05 -8.13
C ALA A 418 -12.49 16.03 -7.46
N GLY A 419 -13.81 16.12 -7.67
CA GLY A 419 -14.80 15.36 -6.88
C GLY A 419 -14.59 13.84 -6.89
N PHE A 420 -14.14 13.24 -7.98
CA PHE A 420 -13.81 11.81 -8.02
C PHE A 420 -12.62 11.46 -7.11
N LEU A 421 -11.52 12.22 -7.21
CA LEU A 421 -10.33 11.99 -6.40
C LEU A 421 -10.61 12.23 -4.92
N VAL A 422 -11.35 13.30 -4.59
CA VAL A 422 -11.74 13.58 -3.20
C VAL A 422 -12.54 12.41 -2.61
N ARG A 423 -13.49 11.85 -3.37
CA ARG A 423 -14.23 10.65 -2.93
C ARG A 423 -13.35 9.41 -2.81
N ALA A 424 -12.47 9.16 -3.78
CA ALA A 424 -11.62 7.96 -3.79
C ALA A 424 -10.57 7.97 -2.67
N TYR A 425 -10.12 9.15 -2.27
CA TYR A 425 -9.08 9.35 -1.24
C TYR A 425 -9.63 9.78 0.12
N ALA A 426 -10.94 9.82 0.33
CA ALA A 426 -11.53 10.09 1.64
C ALA A 426 -11.08 9.06 2.69
N GLY A 427 -10.85 9.47 3.93
CA GLY A 427 -10.39 8.63 5.03
C GLY A 427 -11.36 8.69 6.22
N ARG A 428 -10.83 9.09 7.38
CA ARG A 428 -11.55 9.20 8.66
C ARG A 428 -12.12 10.59 8.94
N GLU A 429 -11.96 11.52 8.02
CA GLU A 429 -12.25 12.92 8.26
C GLU A 429 -13.77 13.13 8.47
N VAL A 430 -14.12 13.88 9.53
CA VAL A 430 -15.50 13.98 10.07
C VAL A 430 -16.15 15.34 9.76
N SER A 431 -15.35 16.40 9.52
CA SER A 431 -15.83 17.77 9.30
C SER A 431 -15.62 18.21 7.85
N PRO A 432 -16.65 18.68 7.11
CA PRO A 432 -16.58 18.91 5.68
C PRO A 432 -15.48 19.89 5.22
N ASP A 433 -15.20 20.94 5.99
CA ASP A 433 -14.24 21.99 5.59
C ASP A 433 -12.76 21.60 5.81
N ASP A 434 -12.43 20.94 6.92
CA ASP A 434 -11.06 20.48 7.19
C ASP A 434 -10.72 19.20 6.41
N SER A 435 -11.73 18.40 6.07
CA SER A 435 -11.58 17.12 5.37
C SER A 435 -10.95 17.29 3.99
N GLU A 436 -11.36 18.33 3.24
CA GLU A 436 -10.89 18.52 1.87
C GLU A 436 -9.39 18.85 1.82
N SER A 437 -8.90 19.68 2.76
CA SER A 437 -7.47 20.04 2.81
C SER A 437 -6.58 18.82 3.09
N ILE A 438 -7.02 17.95 4.01
CA ILE A 438 -6.30 16.71 4.39
C ILE A 438 -6.28 15.75 3.20
N ILE A 439 -7.43 15.53 2.56
CA ILE A 439 -7.55 14.66 1.39
C ILE A 439 -6.69 15.19 0.24
N MET A 440 -6.72 16.49 -0.02
CA MET A 440 -5.89 17.12 -1.06
C MET A 440 -4.40 17.04 -0.73
N GLY A 441 -4.01 17.16 0.54
CA GLY A 441 -2.64 16.91 1.01
C GLY A 441 -2.18 15.49 0.71
N ARG A 442 -3.03 14.49 0.99
CA ARG A 442 -2.79 13.06 0.68
C ARG A 442 -2.59 12.84 -0.81
N ILE A 443 -3.47 13.39 -1.65
CA ILE A 443 -3.38 13.28 -3.11
C ILE A 443 -2.08 13.93 -3.63
N ARG A 444 -1.74 15.13 -3.14
CA ARG A 444 -0.48 15.81 -3.50
C ARG A 444 0.74 14.99 -3.11
N SER A 445 0.74 14.38 -1.92
CA SER A 445 1.83 13.52 -1.46
C SER A 445 2.02 12.30 -2.36
N LEU A 446 0.91 11.61 -2.70
CA LEU A 446 0.96 10.45 -3.61
C LEU A 446 1.39 10.86 -5.02
N ARG A 447 0.91 11.99 -5.54
CA ARG A 447 1.30 12.52 -6.86
C ARG A 447 2.79 12.83 -6.89
N TYR A 448 3.29 13.56 -5.88
CA TYR A 448 4.71 13.91 -5.75
C TYR A 448 5.60 12.68 -5.91
N ARG A 449 5.33 11.61 -5.16
CA ARG A 449 6.10 10.35 -5.21
C ARG A 449 6.02 9.67 -6.58
N THR A 450 4.84 9.68 -7.19
CA THR A 450 4.61 9.10 -8.51
C THR A 450 5.37 9.85 -9.60
N VAL A 451 5.44 11.18 -9.52
CA VAL A 451 6.24 12.03 -10.41
C VAL A 451 7.74 11.75 -10.23
N MET A 452 8.22 11.64 -8.99
CA MET A 452 9.61 11.30 -8.68
C MET A 452 9.99 9.95 -9.30
N LEU A 453 9.16 8.92 -9.13
CA LEU A 453 9.36 7.59 -9.72
C LEU A 453 9.35 7.64 -11.26
N TYR A 454 8.42 8.38 -11.87
CA TYR A 454 8.39 8.59 -13.32
C TYR A 454 9.70 9.18 -13.84
N HIS A 455 10.21 10.24 -13.21
CA HIS A 455 11.45 10.88 -13.65
C HIS A 455 12.67 9.99 -13.43
N LEU A 456 12.71 9.26 -12.32
CA LEU A 456 13.76 8.27 -12.05
C LEU A 456 13.84 7.22 -13.17
N LEU A 457 12.70 6.65 -13.56
CA LEU A 457 12.62 5.68 -14.66
C LEU A 457 12.97 6.30 -16.02
N SER A 458 12.55 7.55 -16.25
CA SER A 458 12.89 8.28 -17.47
C SER A 458 14.41 8.48 -17.60
N ILE A 459 15.08 8.84 -16.49
CA ILE A 459 16.54 8.97 -16.44
C ILE A 459 17.19 7.60 -16.73
N GLN A 460 16.72 6.52 -16.11
CA GLN A 460 17.25 5.17 -16.34
C GLN A 460 17.08 4.69 -17.80
N LEU A 461 16.00 5.06 -18.48
CA LEU A 461 15.80 4.74 -19.89
C LEU A 461 16.79 5.47 -20.82
N HIS A 462 17.11 6.73 -20.51
CA HIS A 462 18.03 7.52 -21.32
C HIS A 462 19.50 7.23 -20.98
N PHE A 463 19.77 6.86 -19.73
CA PHE A 463 21.12 6.66 -19.23
C PHE A 463 21.14 5.38 -18.40
N LYS A 464 21.91 4.38 -18.84
CA LYS A 464 22.28 3.28 -17.95
C LYS A 464 23.00 3.92 -16.78
N ILE A 465 22.37 3.94 -15.61
CA ILE A 465 23.04 4.29 -14.36
C ILE A 465 23.97 3.12 -14.06
N GLY A 466 25.05 3.01 -14.83
CA GLY A 466 26.07 2.00 -14.62
C GLY A 466 26.69 2.28 -13.26
N ILE A 467 26.56 1.34 -12.32
CA ILE A 467 27.63 0.88 -11.43
C ILE A 467 28.57 1.98 -10.86
N TYR A 468 28.09 3.18 -10.58
CA TYR A 468 28.80 4.13 -9.74
C TYR A 468 28.27 3.92 -8.33
N SER A 469 29.19 3.54 -7.45
CA SER A 469 28.97 3.26 -6.03
C SER A 469 28.05 4.33 -5.42
N LEU A 470 26.82 3.93 -5.14
CA LEU A 470 25.90 4.69 -4.33
C LEU A 470 25.44 3.69 -3.28
N ASP A 471 26.31 3.46 -2.31
CA ASP A 471 25.90 2.89 -1.04
C ASP A 471 24.75 3.76 -0.54
N TRP A 472 23.59 3.15 -0.36
CA TRP A 472 22.35 3.80 0.08
C TRP A 472 22.50 4.64 1.38
N PRO A 473 23.29 4.23 2.39
CA PRO A 473 23.62 5.09 3.55
C PRO A 473 24.51 6.27 3.16
N ALA A 474 25.39 6.05 2.17
CA ALA A 474 26.20 7.10 1.62
C ALA A 474 25.29 8.08 0.88
N LEU A 475 24.26 7.71 0.12
CA LEU A 475 23.37 8.68 -0.56
C LEU A 475 22.69 9.73 0.36
N VAL A 476 22.37 9.36 1.61
CA VAL A 476 21.81 10.28 2.62
C VAL A 476 22.92 11.11 3.30
N GLN A 477 24.18 10.65 3.30
CA GLN A 477 25.35 11.38 3.82
C GLN A 477 26.21 12.09 2.73
N LEU A 478 26.07 11.67 1.47
CA LEU A 478 26.76 12.09 0.25
C LEU A 478 26.10 13.33 -0.36
N ALA A 479 25.26 14.01 0.42
CA ALA A 479 25.08 15.42 0.19
C ALA A 479 26.42 16.20 0.17
N SER A 480 27.54 15.57 0.58
CA SER A 480 28.86 16.16 0.77
C SER A 480 30.04 15.55 -0.03
N VAL A 481 29.94 14.43 -0.76
CA VAL A 481 31.14 13.86 -1.45
C VAL A 481 30.85 13.46 -2.89
N GLY A 482 31.60 14.07 -3.81
CA GLY A 482 31.46 13.95 -5.25
C GLY A 482 31.86 12.59 -5.80
N GLY A 483 30.99 12.03 -6.66
CA GLY A 483 31.37 10.96 -7.58
C GLY A 483 32.14 11.50 -8.78
N THR A 484 33.02 10.67 -9.34
CA THR A 484 33.84 10.99 -10.51
C THR A 484 33.04 10.95 -11.81
N VAL A 485 33.34 11.91 -12.70
CA VAL A 485 32.58 12.25 -13.92
C VAL A 485 33.18 11.53 -15.16
N PRO A 486 32.36 11.11 -16.14
CA PRO A 486 32.87 10.66 -17.44
C PRO A 486 33.48 11.82 -18.24
N ASP A 487 34.75 11.71 -18.58
CA ASP A 487 35.60 12.82 -19.05
C ASP A 487 35.51 13.08 -20.57
N SER A 488 34.30 13.06 -21.17
CA SER A 488 34.16 13.18 -22.64
C SER A 488 33.21 14.28 -23.11
N LYS A 489 33.71 15.18 -23.97
CA LYS A 489 32.90 16.16 -24.72
C LYS A 489 31.84 15.51 -25.64
N THR A 490 32.03 14.24 -26.04
CA THR A 490 31.02 13.51 -26.83
C THR A 490 29.79 13.12 -26.01
N TRP A 491 29.93 13.00 -24.69
CA TRP A 491 28.84 12.70 -23.77
C TRP A 491 27.82 13.86 -23.66
N LEU A 492 28.30 15.11 -23.67
CA LEU A 492 27.45 16.31 -23.65
C LEU A 492 26.60 16.48 -24.91
N ALA A 493 27.08 16.00 -26.05
CA ALA A 493 26.42 16.17 -27.34
C ALA A 493 25.30 15.14 -27.59
N SER A 494 25.12 14.15 -26.71
CA SER A 494 24.13 13.09 -26.93
C SER A 494 22.70 13.55 -26.60
N ASN A 495 21.74 13.20 -27.46
CA ASN A 495 20.32 13.48 -27.23
C ASN A 495 19.80 12.82 -25.94
N HIS A 496 20.37 11.67 -25.56
CA HIS A 496 20.03 10.94 -24.35
C HIS A 496 20.48 11.69 -23.09
N THR A 497 21.68 12.27 -23.10
CA THR A 497 22.19 13.09 -22.00
C THR A 497 21.32 14.33 -21.78
N GLN A 498 20.93 15.01 -22.86
CA GLN A 498 20.03 16.16 -22.77
C GLN A 498 18.66 15.79 -22.20
N ALA A 499 18.10 14.64 -22.60
CA ALA A 499 16.83 14.16 -22.06
C ALA A 499 16.93 13.80 -20.56
N ALA A 500 18.00 13.09 -20.15
CA ALA A 500 18.25 12.77 -18.74
C ALA A 500 18.43 14.05 -17.89
N LEU A 501 19.10 15.07 -18.43
CA LEU A 501 19.27 16.36 -17.75
C LEU A 501 17.93 17.10 -17.59
N ARG A 502 17.07 17.10 -18.61
CA ARG A 502 15.72 17.69 -18.51
C ARG A 502 14.90 17.03 -17.40
N HIS A 503 14.95 15.70 -17.31
CA HIS A 503 14.27 14.97 -16.22
C HIS A 503 14.90 15.26 -14.86
N SER A 504 16.22 15.42 -14.79
CA SER A 504 16.93 15.80 -13.56
C SER A 504 16.51 17.20 -13.07
N LEU A 505 16.39 18.17 -13.98
CA LEU A 505 15.87 19.49 -13.65
C LEU A 505 14.40 19.45 -13.24
N ALA A 506 13.58 18.62 -13.88
CA ALA A 506 12.17 18.43 -13.52
C ALA A 506 12.01 17.85 -12.11
N VAL A 507 12.87 16.92 -11.69
CA VAL A 507 12.91 16.41 -10.30
C VAL A 507 13.13 17.54 -9.29
N LEU A 508 14.12 18.41 -9.54
CA LEU A 508 14.40 19.55 -8.66
C LEU A 508 13.22 20.53 -8.63
N TYR A 509 12.66 20.86 -9.78
CA TYR A 509 11.51 21.75 -9.89
C TYR A 509 10.30 21.21 -9.13
N GLU A 510 9.96 19.94 -9.32
CA GLU A 510 8.83 19.30 -8.63
C GLU A 510 9.07 19.23 -7.11
N HIS A 511 10.32 19.01 -6.68
CA HIS A 511 10.65 19.05 -5.25
C HIS A 511 10.44 20.44 -4.66
N VAL A 512 10.98 21.49 -5.28
CA VAL A 512 10.85 22.87 -4.82
C VAL A 512 9.39 23.32 -4.76
N THR A 513 8.61 23.01 -5.80
CA THR A 513 7.17 23.35 -5.86
C THR A 513 6.34 22.64 -4.78
N MET A 514 6.79 21.48 -4.31
CA MET A 514 6.09 20.70 -3.29
C MET A 514 6.63 20.90 -1.86
N LEU A 515 7.71 21.66 -1.65
CA LEU A 515 8.28 21.92 -0.33
C LEU A 515 7.26 22.55 0.64
N GLU A 516 6.63 23.64 0.22
CA GLU A 516 5.68 24.40 1.03
C GLU A 516 4.32 23.67 1.17
N PRO A 517 3.66 23.20 0.08
CA PRO A 517 2.34 22.56 0.18
C PRO A 517 2.33 21.26 1.00
N LEU A 518 3.45 20.54 1.04
CA LEU A 518 3.57 19.28 1.80
C LEU A 518 4.35 19.46 3.11
N SER A 519 4.82 20.67 3.41
CA SER A 519 5.68 20.95 4.57
C SER A 519 6.82 19.93 4.70
N LEU A 520 7.48 19.62 3.57
CA LEU A 520 8.51 18.57 3.52
C LEU A 520 9.72 19.01 4.36
N GLN A 521 9.96 18.30 5.46
CA GLN A 521 11.22 18.38 6.18
C GLN A 521 12.22 17.39 5.59
N ALA A 522 13.52 17.68 5.62
CA ALA A 522 14.57 16.82 5.08
C ALA A 522 14.50 15.37 5.64
N ASP A 523 14.13 15.22 6.92
CA ASP A 523 13.98 13.91 7.60
C ASP A 523 12.68 13.15 7.24
N SER A 524 11.78 13.76 6.47
CA SER A 524 10.45 13.21 6.10
C SER A 524 10.33 12.77 4.64
N LEU A 525 11.40 12.95 3.86
CA LEU A 525 11.40 12.66 2.43
C LEU A 525 11.35 11.15 2.15
N ASP A 526 10.52 10.80 1.18
CA ASP A 526 10.46 9.45 0.60
C ASP A 526 11.84 9.04 0.07
N PRO A 527 12.36 7.84 0.33
CA PRO A 527 13.65 7.50 -0.21
C PRO A 527 13.66 7.37 -1.73
N LEU A 528 12.52 7.12 -2.40
CA LEU A 528 12.43 7.25 -3.86
C LEU A 528 12.66 8.70 -4.31
N ALA A 529 12.10 9.67 -3.58
CA ALA A 529 12.34 11.08 -3.86
C ALA A 529 13.81 11.45 -3.56
N CYS A 530 14.38 10.97 -2.46
CA CYS A 530 15.80 11.14 -2.16
C CYS A 530 16.70 10.54 -3.25
N LEU A 531 16.36 9.35 -3.75
CA LEU A 531 17.08 8.69 -4.84
C LEU A 531 17.01 9.51 -6.14
N ALA A 532 15.80 9.94 -6.51
CA ALA A 532 15.59 10.79 -7.68
C ALA A 532 16.39 12.10 -7.57
N LEU A 533 16.34 12.77 -6.42
CA LEU A 533 17.07 14.00 -6.13
C LEU A 533 18.57 13.81 -6.21
N SER A 534 19.10 12.74 -5.63
CA SER A 534 20.53 12.47 -5.64
C SER A 534 21.05 12.10 -7.04
N ILE A 535 20.30 11.31 -7.81
CA ILE A 535 20.64 11.02 -9.21
C ILE A 535 20.59 12.31 -10.04
N ALA A 536 19.54 13.13 -9.86
CA ALA A 536 19.41 14.41 -10.55
C ALA A 536 20.58 15.34 -10.23
N ARG A 537 20.96 15.47 -8.95
CA ARG A 537 22.11 16.26 -8.51
C ARG A 537 23.41 15.79 -9.16
N ASN A 538 23.67 14.48 -9.17
CA ASN A 538 24.88 13.91 -9.77
C ASN A 538 24.92 14.14 -11.28
N MET A 539 23.79 14.00 -11.98
CA MET A 539 23.67 14.27 -13.41
C MET A 539 23.97 15.74 -13.73
N ILE A 540 23.40 16.67 -12.96
CA ILE A 540 23.61 18.11 -13.13
C ILE A 540 25.06 18.50 -12.81
N LYS A 541 25.63 18.01 -11.71
CA LYS A 541 27.04 18.22 -11.37
C LYS A 541 27.98 17.74 -12.48
N SER A 542 27.72 16.54 -13.02
CA SER A 542 28.50 15.96 -14.12
C SER A 542 28.42 16.83 -15.38
N TRP A 543 27.22 17.33 -15.70
CA TRP A 543 27.02 18.26 -16.82
C TRP A 543 27.82 19.57 -16.65
N PHE A 544 27.79 20.18 -15.46
CA PHE A 544 28.58 21.39 -15.18
C PHE A 544 30.08 21.15 -15.31
N ALA A 545 30.58 20.03 -14.77
CA ALA A 545 32.00 19.66 -14.87
C ALA A 545 32.46 19.51 -16.32
N CYS A 546 31.69 18.81 -17.17
CA CYS A 546 32.02 18.64 -18.58
C CYS A 546 31.88 19.93 -19.40
N SER A 547 30.96 20.83 -19.02
CA SER A 547 30.70 22.10 -19.73
C SER A 547 31.76 23.18 -19.52
N GLY A 548 32.71 22.97 -18.60
CA GLY A 548 33.79 23.92 -18.29
C GLY A 548 33.38 25.08 -17.37
N SER A 549 32.16 25.08 -16.83
CA SER A 549 31.68 26.13 -15.91
C SER A 549 31.84 25.71 -14.43
N LEU A 550 33.09 25.56 -13.97
CA LEU A 550 33.40 25.16 -12.58
C LEU A 550 32.92 26.18 -11.54
N HIS A 551 32.81 27.47 -11.86
CA HIS A 551 32.41 28.50 -10.90
C HIS A 551 30.93 28.44 -10.48
N THR A 552 30.05 27.85 -11.29
CA THR A 552 28.62 27.67 -10.98
C THR A 552 28.31 26.39 -10.20
N ALA A 553 29.22 25.42 -10.15
CA ALA A 553 28.99 24.14 -9.48
C ALA A 553 28.90 24.28 -7.94
N HIS A 554 29.58 25.28 -7.36
CA HIS A 554 29.52 25.57 -5.92
C HIS A 554 28.18 26.18 -5.47
N HIS A 555 27.43 26.84 -6.36
CA HIS A 555 26.13 27.43 -6.02
C HIS A 555 24.99 26.41 -5.95
N LEU A 556 25.17 25.21 -6.52
CA LEU A 556 24.21 24.09 -6.46
C LEU A 556 24.41 23.18 -5.23
N GLU A 557 25.39 23.50 -4.38
CA GLU A 557 25.65 22.79 -3.12
C GLU A 557 24.86 23.36 -1.93
N VAL A 558 24.38 24.60 -2.06
CA VAL A 558 23.42 25.25 -1.17
C VAL A 558 22.02 24.95 -1.68
#